data_AF-A0A2K9CA03-F1
#
_entry.id   AF-A0A2K9CA03-F1
#
_cell.length_a   1.000
_cell.length_b   1.000
_cell.length_c   1.000
_cell.angle_alpha   90.00
_cell.angle_beta   90.00
_cell.angle_gamma   90.00
#
_symmetry.space_group_name_H-M   'P 1'
#
loop_
_entity.id
_entity.type
_entity.pdbx_description
1 polymer ?
#
loop_
_entity_poly.entity_id
_entity_poly.type
_entity_poly.pdbx_seq_one_letter_code
_entity_poly.pdbx_strand_id
1 'polypeptide(L)'
;MPAYAVTRGLTFIAFVVAAFAIACAWGHALSALRIKDYPNLPSSRPTSEYLIAVDVEAQKKHIYNCYIDTLEALKVTVAEKAKPLDLAYQEIIIGAGAFAALAVQQAAFDRS
;
A
#
# COMPACT_ATOMS: atom_id res chain seq x y z
N MET A 1 -12.64 29.39 -30.78
CA MET A 1 -12.04 29.71 -29.47
C MET A 1 -10.55 29.82 -29.66
N PRO A 2 -9.86 30.80 -29.07
CA PRO A 2 -8.43 30.99 -29.35
C PRO A 2 -7.61 29.86 -28.71
N ALA A 3 -6.58 29.39 -29.42
CA ALA A 3 -5.79 28.22 -29.03
C ALA A 3 -5.20 28.31 -27.61
N TYR A 4 -4.90 29.51 -27.13
CA TYR A 4 -4.37 29.77 -25.78
C TYR A 4 -5.35 29.43 -24.64
N ALA A 5 -6.67 29.51 -24.90
CA ALA A 5 -7.68 29.22 -23.89
C ALA A 5 -7.83 27.70 -23.69
N VAL A 6 -7.67 26.94 -24.78
CA VAL A 6 -7.74 25.48 -24.77
C VAL A 6 -6.51 24.88 -24.06
N THR A 7 -5.31 25.39 -24.33
CA THR A 7 -4.08 24.93 -23.64
C THR A 7 -4.10 25.21 -22.14
N ARG A 8 -4.54 26.39 -21.70
CA ARG A 8 -4.66 26.69 -20.24
C ARG A 8 -5.62 25.76 -19.52
N GLY A 9 -6.76 25.42 -20.14
CA GLY A 9 -7.72 24.47 -19.58
C GLY A 9 -7.12 23.07 -19.44
N LEU A 10 -6.41 22.59 -20.47
CA LEU A 10 -5.75 21.28 -20.44
C LEU A 10 -4.64 21.20 -19.39
N THR A 11 -3.87 22.28 -19.20
CA THR A 11 -2.84 22.36 -18.15
C THR A 11 -3.46 22.30 -16.76
N PHE A 12 -4.55 23.04 -16.52
CA PHE A 12 -5.23 22.97 -15.23
C PHE A 12 -5.77 21.57 -14.93
N ILE A 13 -6.40 20.92 -15.92
CA ILE A 13 -6.92 19.55 -15.76
C ILE A 13 -5.80 18.57 -15.45
N ALA A 14 -4.68 18.62 -16.19
CA ALA A 14 -3.56 17.71 -15.97
C ALA A 14 -2.93 17.91 -14.58
N PHE A 15 -2.86 19.16 -14.09
CA PHE A 15 -2.41 19.46 -12.73
C PHE A 15 -3.35 18.87 -11.66
N VAL A 16 -4.66 19.05 -11.82
CA VAL A 16 -5.64 18.49 -10.86
C VAL A 16 -5.57 16.97 -10.84
N VAL A 17 -5.45 16.31 -12.00
CA VAL A 17 -5.29 14.85 -12.08
C VAL A 17 -4.01 14.40 -11.38
N ALA A 18 -2.89 15.08 -11.62
CA ALA A 18 -1.62 14.75 -10.97
C ALA A 18 -1.70 14.89 -9.45
N ALA A 19 -2.24 16.02 -8.95
CA ALA A 19 -2.38 16.29 -7.53
C ALA A 19 -3.30 15.27 -6.84
N PHE A 20 -4.44 14.95 -7.47
CA PHE A 20 -5.39 13.97 -6.94
C PHE A 20 -4.78 12.56 -6.90
N ALA A 21 -4.11 12.14 -7.98
CA ALA A 21 -3.47 10.83 -8.04
C ALA A 21 -2.38 10.66 -6.97
N ILE A 22 -1.56 11.69 -6.72
CA ILE A 22 -0.56 11.67 -5.64
C ILE A 22 -1.22 11.57 -4.26
N ALA A 23 -2.29 12.33 -4.03
CA ALA A 23 -2.99 12.32 -2.74
C ALA A 23 -3.60 10.93 -2.45
N CYS A 24 -4.21 10.30 -3.45
CA CYS A 24 -4.73 8.94 -3.34
C CYS A 24 -3.60 7.93 -3.10
N ALA A 25 -2.49 8.03 -3.84
CA ALA A 25 -1.35 7.13 -3.69
C ALA A 25 -0.77 7.19 -2.28
N TRP A 26 -0.66 8.38 -1.70
CA TRP A 26 -0.24 8.56 -0.31
C TRP A 26 -1.21 7.92 0.67
N GLY A 27 -2.52 8.12 0.50
CA GLY A 27 -3.53 7.52 1.38
C GLY A 27 -3.48 5.99 1.38
N HIS A 28 -3.35 5.39 0.20
CA HIS A 28 -3.22 3.95 0.06
C HIS A 28 -1.88 3.41 0.59
N ALA A 29 -0.76 4.09 0.32
CA ALA A 29 0.55 3.70 0.87
C ALA A 29 0.59 3.79 2.41
N LEU A 30 0.03 4.83 3.01
CA LEU A 30 -0.06 4.99 4.46
C LEU A 30 -0.95 3.90 5.10
N SER A 31 -2.03 3.51 4.41
CA SER A 31 -2.91 2.42 4.84
C SER A 31 -2.17 1.06 4.86
N ALA A 32 -1.32 0.82 3.86
CA ALA A 32 -0.45 -0.35 3.82
C ALA A 32 0.57 -0.36 4.97
N LEU A 33 1.17 0.80 5.30
CA LEU A 33 2.19 0.96 6.34
C LEU A 33 1.68 0.91 7.79
N ARG A 34 0.37 0.86 8.02
CA ARG A 34 -0.18 0.84 9.39
C ARG A 34 0.25 -0.46 10.13
N ILE A 35 1.26 -0.33 11.00
CA ILE A 35 1.98 -1.38 11.77
C ILE A 35 1.11 -2.20 12.74
N LYS A 36 -0.17 -1.89 12.90
CA LYS A 36 -0.87 -2.23 14.15
C LYS A 36 -1.17 -3.72 14.35
N ASP A 37 -1.24 -4.54 13.30
CA ASP A 37 -1.91 -5.85 13.39
C ASP A 37 -1.15 -6.97 12.64
N TYR A 38 0.09 -7.29 13.02
CA TYR A 38 0.77 -8.49 12.51
C TYR A 38 0.53 -9.68 13.45
N PRO A 39 0.06 -10.83 12.94
CA PRO A 39 -0.02 -12.05 13.73
C PRO A 39 1.38 -12.45 14.16
N ASN A 40 1.52 -12.71 15.46
CA ASN A 40 2.77 -13.15 16.07
C ASN A 40 2.55 -14.47 16.78
N LEU A 41 3.63 -15.23 16.94
CA LEU A 41 3.62 -16.40 17.78
C LEU A 41 3.21 -16.01 19.20
N PRO A 42 2.30 -16.75 19.84
CA PRO A 42 1.87 -16.47 21.19
C PRO A 42 3.08 -16.54 22.14
N SER A 43 3.50 -15.38 22.63
CA SER A 43 4.62 -15.19 23.57
C SER A 43 4.13 -14.90 24.98
N SER A 44 2.86 -15.24 25.26
CA SER A 44 2.22 -14.94 26.52
C SER A 44 2.67 -15.88 27.63
N ARG A 45 2.73 -15.38 28.87
CA ARG A 45 3.00 -16.20 30.07
C ARG A 45 2.10 -17.45 30.15
N PRO A 46 0.77 -17.38 29.90
CA PRO A 46 -0.09 -18.57 29.86
C PRO A 46 0.37 -19.63 28.85
N THR A 47 0.85 -19.22 27.67
CA THR A 47 1.40 -20.13 26.67
C THR A 47 2.66 -20.81 27.19
N SER A 48 3.56 -20.08 27.84
CA SER A 48 4.76 -20.65 28.45
C SER A 48 4.43 -21.64 29.57
N GLU A 49 3.46 -21.32 30.42
CA GLU A 49 3.00 -22.19 31.52
C GLU A 49 2.36 -23.48 30.99
N TYR A 50 1.55 -23.40 29.92
CA TYR A 50 1.04 -24.58 29.22
C TYR A 50 2.17 -25.45 28.67
N LEU A 51 3.18 -24.86 28.01
CA LEU A 51 4.28 -25.60 27.40
C LEU A 51 5.14 -26.35 28.44
N ILE A 52 5.21 -25.88 29.69
CA ILE A 52 5.95 -26.54 30.78
C ILE A 52 5.10 -27.65 31.43
N ALA A 53 3.78 -27.55 31.39
CA ALA A 53 2.86 -28.48 32.06
C ALA A 53 2.54 -29.76 31.25
N VAL A 54 2.73 -29.73 29.92
CA VAL A 54 2.39 -30.85 29.01
C VAL A 54 3.60 -31.73 28.67
N ASP A 55 3.35 -32.94 28.16
CA ASP A 55 4.41 -33.83 27.68
C ASP A 55 5.08 -33.29 26.40
N VAL A 56 6.26 -33.84 26.10
CA VAL A 56 7.12 -33.38 24.99
C VAL A 56 6.43 -33.48 23.62
N GLU A 57 5.58 -34.48 23.39
CA GLU A 57 4.90 -34.63 22.10
C GLU A 57 3.73 -33.65 21.97
N ALA A 58 2.96 -33.45 23.04
CA ALA A 58 1.94 -32.40 23.10
C ALA A 58 2.54 -30.99 22.95
N GLN A 59 3.71 -30.76 23.55
CA GLN A 59 4.47 -29.50 23.45
C GLN A 59 4.87 -29.23 21.99
N LYS A 60 5.53 -30.18 21.33
CA LYS A 60 5.95 -30.06 19.92
C LYS A 60 4.76 -29.81 19.00
N LYS A 61 3.67 -30.55 19.21
CA LYS A 61 2.44 -30.39 18.43
C LYS A 61 1.84 -29.00 18.59
N HIS A 62 1.78 -28.48 19.81
CA HIS A 62 1.29 -27.12 20.07
C HIS A 62 2.15 -26.06 19.38
N ILE A 63 3.48 -26.14 19.51
CA ILE A 63 4.40 -25.20 18.85
C ILE A 63 4.25 -25.27 17.33
N TYR A 64 4.20 -26.47 16.75
CA TYR A 64 4.01 -26.66 15.32
C TYR A 64 2.70 -26.04 14.82
N ASN A 65 1.59 -26.30 15.52
CA ASN A 65 0.29 -25.74 15.16
C ASN A 65 0.31 -24.21 15.25
N CYS A 66 0.76 -23.64 16.38
CA CYS A 66 0.87 -22.19 16.51
C CYS A 66 1.75 -21.57 15.43
N TYR A 67 2.81 -22.24 15.00
CA TYR A 67 3.67 -21.79 13.91
C TYR A 67 2.95 -21.78 12.56
N ILE A 68 2.31 -22.88 12.18
CA ILE A 68 1.54 -22.97 10.93
C ILE A 68 0.39 -21.97 10.92
N ASP A 69 -0.39 -21.89 12.00
CA ASP A 69 -1.52 -20.96 12.12
C ASP A 69 -1.05 -19.50 12.00
N THR A 70 0.08 -19.16 12.63
CA THR A 70 0.68 -17.82 12.51
C THR A 70 1.09 -17.52 11.08
N LEU A 71 1.71 -18.49 10.39
CA LEU A 71 2.12 -18.31 8.99
C LEU A 71 0.93 -18.15 8.05
N GLU A 72 -0.15 -18.91 8.27
CA GLU A 72 -1.38 -18.77 7.49
C GLU A 72 -2.02 -17.41 7.70
N ALA A 73 -2.18 -16.98 8.96
CA ALA A 73 -2.68 -15.65 9.27
C ALA A 73 -1.80 -14.54 8.67
N LEU A 74 -0.47 -14.68 8.75
CA LEU A 74 0.47 -13.70 8.23
C LEU A 74 0.34 -13.54 6.71
N LYS A 75 0.20 -14.65 5.98
CA LYS A 75 -0.03 -14.61 4.52
C LYS A 75 -1.29 -13.81 4.16
N VAL A 76 -2.38 -14.02 4.89
CA VAL A 76 -3.63 -13.29 4.69
C VAL A 76 -3.43 -11.79 4.95
N THR A 77 -2.88 -11.44 6.12
CA THR A 77 -2.62 -10.03 6.47
C THR A 77 -1.68 -9.35 5.47
N VAL A 78 -0.62 -10.02 5.03
CA VAL A 78 0.30 -9.48 4.02
C VAL A 78 -0.41 -9.26 2.68
N ALA A 79 -1.25 -10.20 2.24
CA ALA A 79 -2.03 -10.04 1.01
C ALA A 79 -3.01 -8.85 1.10
N GLU A 80 -3.66 -8.66 2.26
CA GLU A 80 -4.53 -7.51 2.51
C GLU A 80 -3.78 -6.18 2.47
N LYS A 81 -2.53 -6.13 2.95
CA LYS A 81 -1.66 -4.95 2.89
C LYS A 81 -1.07 -4.70 1.50
N ALA A 82 -0.86 -5.74 0.70
CA ALA A 82 -0.34 -5.62 -0.65
C ALA A 82 -1.36 -4.96 -1.61
N LYS A 83 -2.65 -5.19 -1.41
CA LYS A 83 -3.72 -4.61 -2.24
C LYS A 83 -3.71 -3.07 -2.31
N PRO A 84 -3.72 -2.32 -1.19
CA PRO A 84 -3.62 -0.87 -1.26
C PRO A 84 -2.26 -0.40 -1.82
N LEU A 85 -1.19 -1.18 -1.66
CA LEU A 85 0.10 -0.83 -2.26
C LEU A 85 0.07 -0.89 -3.79
N ASP A 86 -0.62 -1.87 -4.38
CA ASP A 86 -0.83 -1.96 -5.83
C ASP A 86 -1.63 -0.77 -6.36
N LEU A 87 -2.69 -0.37 -5.64
CA LEU A 87 -3.47 0.84 -5.97
C LEU A 87 -2.59 2.09 -5.92
N ALA A 88 -1.78 2.25 -4.87
CA ALA A 88 -0.85 3.37 -4.75
C ALA A 88 0.13 3.43 -5.93
N TYR A 89 0.63 2.27 -6.38
CA TYR A 89 1.52 2.20 -7.52
C TYR A 89 0.84 2.61 -8.83
N GLN A 90 -0.38 2.14 -9.09
CA GLN A 90 -1.16 2.55 -10.27
C GLN A 90 -1.45 4.05 -10.26
N GLU A 91 -1.79 4.61 -9.10
CA GLU A 91 -2.04 6.05 -8.94
C GLU A 91 -0.77 6.88 -9.16
N ILE A 92 0.40 6.39 -8.74
CA ILE A 92 1.70 7.02 -9.05
C ILE A 92 1.94 7.03 -10.57
N ILE A 93 1.65 5.95 -11.28
CA ILE A 93 1.79 5.90 -12.75
C ILE A 93 0.88 6.93 -13.41
N ILE A 94 -0.38 7.02 -12.97
CA ILE A 94 -1.34 8.03 -13.48
C ILE A 94 -0.81 9.45 -13.21
N GLY A 95 -0.33 9.71 -11.99
CA GLY A 95 0.25 11.00 -11.62
C GLY A 95 1.48 11.34 -12.46
N ALA A 96 2.39 10.39 -12.68
CA ALA A 96 3.57 10.57 -13.51
C ALA A 96 3.20 10.86 -14.97
N GLY A 97 2.21 10.16 -15.53
CA GLY A 97 1.69 10.44 -16.87
C GLY A 97 1.10 11.84 -16.99
N ALA A 98 0.34 12.28 -15.99
CA ALA A 98 -0.20 13.64 -15.93
C ALA A 98 0.91 14.71 -15.84
N PHE A 99 1.98 14.47 -15.06
CA PHE A 99 3.15 15.35 -15.03
C PHE A 99 3.90 15.41 -16.37
N ALA A 100 4.06 14.27 -17.04
CA ALA A 100 4.68 14.25 -18.36
C ALA A 100 3.86 15.08 -19.37
N ALA A 101 2.53 14.95 -19.34
CA ALA A 101 1.65 15.76 -20.18
C ALA A 101 1.76 17.27 -19.87
N LEU A 102 1.83 17.65 -18.59
CA LEU A 102 2.07 19.03 -18.17
C LEU A 102 3.38 19.59 -18.71
N ALA A 103 4.47 18.84 -18.60
CA ALA A 103 5.78 19.27 -19.08
C ALA A 103 5.77 19.52 -20.60
N VAL A 104 5.11 18.64 -21.36
CA VAL A 104 4.97 18.80 -22.82
C VAL A 104 4.14 20.04 -23.16
N GLN A 105 3.04 20.28 -22.45
CA GLN A 105 2.17 21.43 -22.67
C GLN A 105 2.87 22.75 -22.33
N GLN A 106 3.63 22.80 -21.23
CA GLN A 106 4.44 23.98 -20.87
C GLN A 106 5.51 24.26 -21.93
N ALA A 107 6.25 23.23 -22.35
CA ALA A 107 7.27 23.38 -23.37
C ALA A 107 6.72 23.75 -24.77
N ALA A 108 5.43 23.45 -25.03
CA ALA A 108 4.75 23.88 -26.25
C ALA A 108 4.26 25.33 -26.16
N PHE A 109 3.77 25.75 -24.99
CA PHE A 109 3.36 27.14 -24.72
C PHE A 109 4.56 28.10 -24.76
N ASP A 110 5.70 27.70 -24.19
CA ASP A 110 6.92 28.54 -24.21
C ASP A 110 7.48 28.77 -25.62
N ARG A 111 7.09 27.92 -26.59
CA ARG A 111 7.50 28.00 -28.00
C ARG A 111 6.52 28.75 -28.91
N SER A 112 5.32 29.09 -28.42
CA SER A 112 4.26 29.78 -29.16
C SER A 112 4.20 31.26 -28.83
#